data_AF-A0A379C2G1-F1
#
_entry.id   AF-A0A379C2G1-F1
#
_cell.length_a   1.000
_cell.length_b   1.000
_cell.length_c   1.000
_cell.angle_alpha   90.00
_cell.angle_beta   90.00
_cell.angle_gamma   90.00
#
_symmetry.space_group_name_H-M   'P 1'
#
loop_
_entity.id
_entity.type
_entity.pdbx_description
1 polymer ?
#
loop_
_entity_poly.entity_id
_entity_poly.type
_entity_poly.pdbx_seq_one_letter_code
_entity_poly.pdbx_strand_id
1 'polypeptide(L)'
;MFTYVGTIGEVGLVCDDDKFYLAPNVAMIRINKDYIKPKYLLHLLQSSSFKHKGINKWLESSSMKNLTMENIRKFNIIIPPLQVQDYVISILDKFDKFVNDVNEGLPKEIDLRQKEYEYYREKLLDFPKN
;
A
#
# COMPACT_ATOMS: atom_id res chain seq x y z
N MET A 1 11.02 -0.26 0.19
CA MET A 1 11.34 -0.63 -1.21
C MET A 1 10.43 0.13 -2.16
N PHE A 2 10.93 0.46 -3.35
CA PHE A 2 10.20 1.18 -4.39
C PHE A 2 10.53 0.56 -5.76
N THR A 3 9.53 0.18 -6.55
CA THR A 3 9.75 -0.40 -7.89
C THR A 3 9.91 0.71 -8.94
N TYR A 4 10.97 0.62 -9.77
CA TYR A 4 11.28 1.66 -10.75
C TYR A 4 11.37 1.18 -12.21
N VAL A 5 11.25 -0.14 -12.43
CA VAL A 5 11.15 -0.76 -13.77
C VAL A 5 10.02 -1.79 -13.74
N GLY A 6 9.15 -1.78 -14.77
CA GLY A 6 7.96 -2.63 -14.87
C GLY A 6 6.71 -1.99 -14.25
N THR A 7 6.15 -2.59 -13.19
CA THR A 7 5.06 -1.98 -12.40
C THR A 7 5.64 -0.91 -11.48
N ILE A 8 5.80 0.29 -12.02
CA ILE A 8 6.48 1.41 -11.37
C ILE A 8 5.60 2.03 -10.27
N GLY A 9 6.21 2.35 -9.13
CA GLY A 9 5.56 3.07 -8.05
C GLY A 9 4.89 2.20 -6.99
N GLU A 10 5.14 0.90 -7.01
CA GLU A 10 4.79 0.01 -5.91
C GLU A 10 5.77 0.17 -4.76
N VAL A 11 5.24 0.25 -3.54
CA VAL A 11 6.00 0.60 -2.35
C VAL A 11 5.70 -0.40 -1.26
N GLY A 12 6.76 -0.90 -0.62
CA GLY A 12 6.65 -1.82 0.52
C GLY A 12 7.59 -1.42 1.65
N LEU A 13 7.19 -1.71 2.88
CA LEU A 13 8.07 -1.64 4.05
C LEU A 13 8.90 -2.91 4.13
N VAL A 14 10.13 -2.78 4.63
CA VAL A 14 11.02 -3.89 4.93
C VAL A 14 11.40 -3.76 6.38
N CYS A 15 11.20 -4.83 7.15
CA CYS A 15 11.57 -4.86 8.55
C CYS A 15 13.06 -5.17 8.67
N ASP A 16 13.70 -4.61 9.70
CA ASP A 16 15.16 -4.69 9.88
C ASP A 16 15.65 -6.14 10.10
N ASP A 17 14.76 -7.04 10.54
CA ASP A 17 15.06 -8.46 10.82
C ASP A 17 14.90 -9.39 9.60
N ASP A 18 14.38 -8.89 8.48
CA ASP A 18 14.10 -9.72 7.30
C ASP A 18 15.37 -9.92 6.46
N LYS A 19 15.67 -11.18 6.11
CA LYS A 19 16.65 -11.49 5.06
C LYS A 19 15.96 -11.41 3.71
N PHE A 20 16.40 -10.49 2.86
CA PHE A 20 15.83 -10.31 1.52
C PHE A 20 16.90 -10.14 0.46
N TYR A 21 16.56 -10.51 -0.77
CA TYR A 21 17.33 -10.17 -1.97
C TYR A 21 16.58 -9.09 -2.74
N LEU A 22 17.25 -7.99 -3.03
CA LEU A 22 16.69 -6.92 -3.86
C LEU A 22 16.81 -7.31 -5.32
N ALA A 23 15.67 -7.39 -6.00
CA ALA A 23 15.66 -7.54 -7.44
C ALA A 23 16.24 -6.29 -8.14
N PRO A 24 16.84 -6.42 -9.34
CA PRO A 24 17.52 -5.31 -10.03
C PRO A 24 16.62 -4.14 -10.43
N ASN A 25 15.29 -4.30 -10.34
CA ASN A 25 14.27 -3.30 -10.65
C ASN A 25 13.66 -2.63 -9.40
N VAL A 26 14.24 -2.88 -8.22
CA VAL A 26 13.75 -2.39 -6.94
C VAL A 26 14.78 -1.47 -6.29
N ALA A 27 14.36 -0.27 -5.92
CA ALA A 27 15.14 0.68 -5.16
C ALA A 27 14.87 0.52 -3.66
N MET A 28 15.93 0.58 -2.86
CA MET A 28 15.84 0.68 -1.41
C MET A 28 16.00 2.13 -0.98
N ILE A 29 14.95 2.70 -0.39
CA ILE A 29 14.99 4.03 0.22
C ILE A 29 15.24 3.83 1.71
N ARG A 30 16.41 4.27 2.19
CA ARG A 30 16.73 4.32 3.62
C ARG A 30 16.35 5.69 4.16
N ILE A 31 15.72 5.70 5.32
CA ILE A 31 15.21 6.92 5.95
C ILE A 31 15.87 7.16 7.30
N ASN A 32 15.97 8.43 7.68
CA ASN A 32 16.30 8.78 9.05
C ASN A 32 15.00 8.83 9.89
N LYS A 33 14.88 7.90 10.84
CA LYS A 33 13.71 7.73 11.73
C LYS A 33 13.49 8.93 12.65
N ASP A 34 14.49 9.80 12.83
CA ASP A 34 14.40 11.04 13.62
C ASP A 34 13.56 12.13 12.93
N TYR A 35 13.48 12.09 11.59
CA TYR A 35 12.79 13.11 10.80
C TYR A 35 11.51 12.59 10.14
N ILE A 36 11.48 11.30 9.77
CA ILE A 36 10.34 10.74 9.04
C ILE A 36 10.02 9.33 9.52
N LYS A 37 8.73 9.08 9.75
CA LYS A 37 8.23 7.75 10.08
C LYS A 37 8.11 6.89 8.82
N PRO A 38 8.54 5.60 8.86
CA PRO A 38 8.45 4.72 7.70
C PRO A 38 7.03 4.58 7.14
N LYS A 39 6.03 4.40 8.02
CA LYS A 39 4.62 4.32 7.62
C LYS A 39 4.10 5.60 6.96
N TYR A 40 4.49 6.77 7.47
CA TYR A 40 4.11 8.03 6.86
C TYR A 40 4.67 8.14 5.43
N LEU A 41 5.95 7.81 5.25
CA LEU A 41 6.56 7.83 3.92
C LEU A 41 5.88 6.81 2.99
N LEU A 42 5.52 5.62 3.48
CA LEU A 42 4.79 4.63 2.69
C LEU A 42 3.48 5.22 2.13
N HIS A 43 2.64 5.79 3.00
CA HIS A 43 1.38 6.40 2.57
C HIS A 43 1.60 7.59 1.63
N LEU A 44 2.63 8.41 1.87
CA LEU A 44 2.97 9.53 1.02
C LEU A 44 3.35 9.08 -0.40
N LEU A 45 4.20 8.06 -0.52
CA LEU A 45 4.64 7.52 -1.81
C LEU A 45 3.50 6.78 -2.55
N GLN A 46 2.56 6.19 -1.81
CA GLN A 46 1.36 5.57 -2.38
C GLN A 46 0.31 6.59 -2.82
N SER A 47 0.36 7.83 -2.31
CA SER A 47 -0.64 8.86 -2.61
C SER A 47 -0.73 9.18 -4.10
N SER A 48 -1.95 9.40 -4.58
CA SER A 48 -2.21 9.74 -5.99
C SER A 48 -1.49 11.03 -6.41
N SER A 49 -1.35 12.00 -5.50
CA SER A 49 -0.62 13.24 -5.75
C SER A 49 0.86 12.98 -6.02
N PHE A 50 1.49 12.08 -5.26
CA PHE A 50 2.88 11.70 -5.48
C PHE A 50 3.04 10.90 -6.77
N LYS A 51 2.18 9.90 -7.02
CA LYS A 51 2.22 9.13 -8.28
C LYS A 51 2.06 10.04 -9.50
N HIS A 52 1.12 10.98 -9.47
CA HIS A 52 0.89 11.88 -10.60
C HIS A 52 2.03 12.90 -10.79
N LYS A 53 2.43 13.64 -9.75
CA LYS A 53 3.43 14.70 -9.86
C LYS A 53 4.87 14.18 -9.91
N GLY A 54 5.14 13.10 -9.19
CA GLY A 54 6.47 12.54 -8.96
C GLY A 54 6.81 11.37 -9.89
N ILE A 55 5.84 10.62 -10.41
CA ILE A 55 6.10 9.48 -11.29
C ILE A 55 5.66 9.80 -12.73
N ASN A 56 4.39 10.14 -12.95
CA ASN A 56 3.86 10.30 -14.32
C ASN A 56 4.56 11.39 -15.12
N LYS A 57 4.92 12.51 -14.47
CA LYS A 57 5.69 13.59 -15.09
C LYS A 57 6.97 13.10 -15.78
N TRP A 58 7.64 12.09 -15.20
CA TRP A 58 8.88 11.54 -15.77
C TRP A 58 8.63 10.38 -16.73
N LEU A 59 7.52 9.66 -16.56
CA LEU A 59 7.12 8.58 -17.47
C LEU A 59 6.63 9.11 -18.83
N GLU A 60 6.02 10.30 -18.86
CA GLU A 60 5.57 10.97 -20.10
C GLU A 60 6.75 11.36 -21.00
N SER A 61 7.93 11.59 -20.43
CA SER A 61 9.12 12.02 -21.16
C SER A 61 9.97 10.89 -21.76
N SER A 62 9.67 9.62 -21.49
CA SER A 62 10.50 8.48 -21.90
C SER A 62 9.71 7.41 -22.64
N SER A 63 10.11 7.10 -23.89
CA SER A 63 9.51 6.02 -24.71
C SER A 63 9.58 4.63 -24.06
N MET A 64 10.52 4.41 -23.14
CA MET A 64 10.49 3.30 -22.19
C MET A 64 10.04 3.82 -20.82
N LYS A 65 8.91 3.33 -20.31
CA LYS A 65 8.39 3.66 -18.99
C LYS A 65 9.31 3.09 -17.90
N ASN A 66 10.38 3.81 -17.54
CA ASN A 66 11.32 3.43 -16.48
C ASN A 66 11.76 4.69 -15.72
N LEU A 67 11.79 4.61 -14.39
CA LEU A 67 12.31 5.69 -13.54
C LEU A 67 13.81 5.50 -13.30
N THR A 68 14.64 6.48 -13.67
CA THR A 68 16.07 6.43 -13.35
C THR A 68 16.32 6.72 -11.87
N MET A 69 17.41 6.19 -11.32
CA MET A 69 17.82 6.48 -9.94
C MET A 69 18.06 7.97 -9.67
N GLU A 70 18.49 8.71 -10.70
CA GLU A 70 18.65 10.16 -10.61
C GLU A 70 17.31 10.86 -10.39
N ASN A 71 16.26 10.44 -11.11
CA ASN A 71 14.93 11.01 -10.95
C ASN A 71 14.33 10.68 -9.57
N ILE A 72 14.56 9.46 -9.08
CA ILE A 72 14.13 9.07 -7.72
C ILE A 72 14.79 9.95 -6.65
N ARG A 73 16.08 10.27 -6.81
CA ARG A 73 16.80 11.16 -5.89
C ARG A 73 16.32 12.62 -5.95
N LYS A 74 15.69 13.03 -7.05
CA LYS A 74 15.12 14.37 -7.23
C LYS A 74 13.70 14.53 -6.69
N PHE A 75 13.13 13.49 -6.07
CA PHE A 75 11.82 13.58 -5.44
C PHE A 75 11.86 14.58 -4.28
N ASN A 76 11.16 15.69 -4.46
CA ASN A 76 11.00 16.70 -3.43
C ASN A 76 9.70 16.44 -2.66
N ILE A 77 9.82 16.17 -1.36
CA ILE A 77 8.69 15.92 -0.46
C ILE A 77 8.72 16.90 0.71
N ILE A 78 7.55 17.36 1.12
CA ILE A 78 7.39 18.20 2.30
C ILE A 78 7.22 17.26 3.50
N ILE A 79 8.09 17.41 4.50
CA ILE A 79 8.08 16.59 5.71
C ILE A 79 7.51 17.43 6.86
N PRO A 80 6.29 17.15 7.34
CA PRO A 80 5.72 17.84 8.49
C PRO A 80 6.37 17.35 9.81
N PRO A 81 6.14 18.04 10.94
CA PRO A 81 6.62 17.58 12.25
C PRO A 81 6.13 16.17 12.60
N LEU A 82 6.92 15.42 13.38
CA LEU A 82 6.62 14.02 13.73
C LEU A 82 5.21 13.81 14.31
N GLN A 83 4.73 14.74 15.15
CA GLN A 83 3.39 14.66 15.74
C GLN A 83 2.27 14.67 14.68
N VAL A 84 2.44 15.46 13.62
CA VAL A 84 1.50 15.51 12.50
C VAL A 84 1.58 14.23 11.68
N GLN A 85 2.79 13.69 11.49
CA GLN A 85 2.98 12.40 10.83
C GLN A 85 2.26 11.28 11.59
N ASP A 86 2.41 11.21 12.92
CA ASP A 86 1.75 10.22 13.76
C ASP A 86 0.22 10.35 13.70
N TYR A 87 -0.30 11.57 13.70
CA TYR A 87 -1.74 11.81 13.54
C TYR A 87 -2.26 11.29 12.19
N VAL A 88 -1.57 11.61 11.09
CA VAL A 88 -1.93 11.12 9.76
C VAL A 88 -1.88 9.59 9.70
N ILE A 89 -0.80 8.98 10.22
CA ILE A 89 -0.68 7.53 10.30
C ILE A 89 -1.85 6.94 11.09
N SER A 90 -2.23 7.52 12.23
CA SER A 90 -3.32 6.98 13.06
C SER A 90 -4.67 6.95 12.35
N ILE A 91 -4.93 7.90 11.44
CA ILE A 91 -6.15 7.93 10.63
C ILE A 91 -6.06 6.85 9.55
N LEU A 92 -4.95 6.81 8.82
CA LEU A 92 -4.77 5.87 7.71
C LEU A 92 -4.71 4.42 8.17
N ASP A 93 -4.04 4.13 9.29
CA ASP A 93 -4.00 2.79 9.90
C ASP A 93 -5.41 2.32 10.29
N LYS A 94 -6.32 3.21 10.73
CA LYS A 94 -7.71 2.83 11.03
C LYS A 94 -8.46 2.39 9.76
N PHE A 95 -8.30 3.12 8.67
CA PHE A 95 -8.92 2.75 7.40
C PHE A 95 -8.31 1.46 6.85
N ASP A 96 -6.99 1.34 6.90
CA ASP A 96 -6.27 0.14 6.45
C ASP A 96 -6.74 -1.10 7.20
N LYS A 97 -6.83 -1.01 8.53
CA LYS A 97 -7.35 -2.10 9.37
C LYS A 97 -8.80 -2.45 9.02
N PHE A 98 -9.67 -1.46 8.82
CA PHE A 98 -11.06 -1.71 8.47
C PHE A 98 -11.24 -2.39 7.10
N VAL A 99 -10.37 -2.08 6.14
CA VAL A 99 -10.49 -2.59 4.75
C VAL A 99 -9.75 -3.93 4.57
N ASN A 100 -8.58 -4.09 5.19
CA ASN A 100 -7.65 -5.17 4.86
C ASN A 100 -7.44 -6.19 5.98
N ASP A 101 -7.88 -5.94 7.23
CA ASP A 101 -7.75 -6.92 8.31
C ASP A 101 -8.66 -8.12 8.03
N VAL A 102 -8.12 -9.33 8.11
CA VAL A 102 -8.88 -10.56 7.86
C VAL A 102 -9.74 -10.98 9.03
N ASN A 103 -9.43 -10.50 10.24
CA ASN A 103 -10.11 -10.89 11.47
C ASN A 103 -11.22 -9.91 11.86
N GLU A 104 -11.21 -8.69 11.33
CA GLU A 104 -12.20 -7.64 11.58
C GLU A 104 -12.51 -6.86 10.30
N GLY A 105 -13.42 -5.88 10.35
CA GLY A 105 -13.73 -5.04 9.20
C GLY A 105 -14.42 -5.77 8.04
N LEU A 106 -14.18 -5.28 6.82
CA LEU A 106 -14.88 -5.73 5.61
C LEU A 106 -14.63 -7.19 5.25
N PRO A 107 -13.39 -7.72 5.27
CA PRO A 107 -13.16 -9.12 4.91
C PRO A 107 -13.91 -10.08 5.84
N LYS A 108 -13.96 -9.77 7.14
CA LYS A 108 -14.68 -10.59 8.11
C LYS A 108 -16.20 -10.55 7.90
N GLU A 109 -16.75 -9.38 7.63
CA GLU A 109 -18.19 -9.24 7.33
C GLU A 109 -18.55 -10.02 6.06
N ILE A 110 -17.73 -9.94 5.00
CA ILE A 110 -17.97 -10.68 3.75
C ILE A 110 -17.97 -12.20 3.99
N ASP A 111 -17.02 -12.73 4.76
CA ASP A 111 -16.96 -14.16 5.14
C ASP A 111 -18.23 -14.60 5.89
N LEU A 112 -18.68 -13.80 6.86
CA LEU A 112 -19.90 -14.09 7.61
C LEU A 112 -21.16 -14.06 6.73
N ARG A 113 -21.26 -13.07 5.83
CA ARG A 113 -22.39 -12.96 4.89
C ARG A 113 -22.43 -14.09 3.88
N GLN A 114 -21.27 -14.57 3.42
CA GLN A 114 -21.19 -15.74 2.55
C GLN A 114 -21.70 -17.00 3.25
N LYS A 115 -21.28 -17.24 4.51
CA LYS A 115 -21.76 -18.36 5.32
C LYS A 115 -23.26 -18.30 5.58
N GLU A 116 -23.77 -17.11 5.90
CA GLU A 116 -25.20 -16.87 6.09
C GLU A 116 -25.97 -17.18 4.80
N TYR A 117 -25.49 -16.69 3.65
CA TYR A 117 -26.08 -16.97 2.35
C TYR A 117 -26.12 -18.47 2.02
N GLU A 118 -25.02 -19.19 2.25
CA GLU A 118 -24.94 -20.64 2.01
C GLU A 118 -25.93 -21.41 2.86
N TYR A 119 -26.04 -21.08 4.15
CA TYR A 119 -27.01 -21.68 5.06
C TYR A 119 -28.45 -21.51 4.57
N TYR A 120 -28.85 -20.28 4.22
CA TYR A 120 -30.20 -20.03 3.73
C TYR A 120 -30.46 -20.63 2.34
N ARG A 121 -29.45 -20.65 1.46
CA ARG A 121 -29.54 -21.32 0.16
C ARG A 121 -29.84 -22.80 0.33
N GLU A 122 -29.12 -23.50 1.20
CA GLU A 122 -29.34 -24.92 1.48
C GLU A 122 -30.72 -25.17 2.08
N LYS A 123 -31.14 -24.35 3.04
CA LYS A 123 -32.47 -24.45 3.68
C LYS A 123 -33.62 -24.24 2.69
N LEU A 124 -33.48 -23.32 1.73
CA LEU A 124 -34.49 -23.07 0.69
C LEU A 124 -34.56 -24.19 -0.35
N LEU A 125 -33.47 -24.93 -0.55
CA LEU A 125 -33.37 -26.03 -1.50
C LEU A 125 -33.65 -27.40 -0.86
N ASP A 126 -33.89 -27.46 0.45
CA ASP A 126 -34.28 -28.66 1.18
C ASP A 126 -35.81 -28.84 1.11
N PHE A 127 -36.26 -29.55 0.08
CA PHE A 127 -37.67 -29.88 -0.11
C PHE A 127 -38.00 -31.24 0.52
N PRO A 128 -39.18 -31.39 1.15
CA PRO A 128 -39.61 -32.69 1.65
C PRO A 128 -39.71 -33.70 0.49
N LYS A 129 -39.08 -34.86 0.66
CA LYS A 129 -39.20 -35.98 -0.29
C LYS A 129 -40.57 -36.63 -0.11
N ASN A 130 -41.39 -36.58 -1.16
CA ASN A 130 -42.61 -37.40 -1.28
C ASN A 130 -42.25 -38.87 -1.49
#